data_AF-A0A2H0UTC0-F1
#
_entry.id   AF-A0A2H0UTC0-F1
#
_cell.length_a   1.000
_cell.length_b   1.000
_cell.length_c   1.000
_cell.angle_alpha   90.00
_cell.angle_beta   90.00
_cell.angle_gamma   90.00
#
_symmetry.space_group_name_H-M   'P 1'
#
loop_
_entity.id
_entity.type
_entity.pdbx_description
1 polymer ?
#
loop_
_entity_poly.entity_id
_entity_poly.type
_entity_poly.pdbx_seq_one_letter_code
_entity_poly.pdbx_strand_id
1 'polypeptide(L)' 'MVLMHHSHVVGPLEMVQGRFVAYSLGNFIFDQAFSEATMEGGWLEITLQGKAISEVVLKKVKLNEFYQPALQN' A
#
# COMPACT_ATOMS: atom_id res chain seq x y z
N MET A 1 -2.12 -8.86 11.96
CA MET A 1 -2.41 -8.08 10.75
C MET A 1 -2.91 -9.01 9.67
N VAL A 2 -3.78 -8.52 8.79
CA VAL A 2 -4.22 -9.22 7.57
C VAL A 2 -3.81 -8.39 6.37
N LEU A 3 -3.15 -9.03 5.40
CA LEU A 3 -2.73 -8.44 4.13
C LEU A 3 -3.46 -9.15 3.00
N MET A 4 -4.23 -8.41 2.21
CA MET A 4 -4.90 -8.95 1.03
C MET A 4 -4.31 -8.32 -0.24
N HIS A 5 -4.34 -9.06 -1.35
CA HIS A 5 -3.80 -8.62 -2.63
C HIS A 5 -4.60 -9.23 -3.78
N HIS A 6 -5.18 -8.36 -4.62
CA HIS A 6 -5.79 -8.69 -5.92
C HIS A 6 -6.20 -7.41 -6.65
N SER A 7 -6.63 -6.39 -5.90
CA SER A 7 -6.99 -5.07 -6.46
C SER A 7 -5.74 -4.33 -6.94
N HIS A 8 -5.77 -3.81 -8.16
CA HIS A 8 -4.75 -2.93 -8.75
C HIS A 8 -4.76 -1.51 -8.18
N VAL A 9 -5.73 -1.20 -7.33
CA VAL A 9 -5.87 0.11 -6.65
C VAL A 9 -5.59 -0.06 -5.16
N VAL A 10 -4.95 0.93 -4.56
CA VAL A 10 -4.69 1.00 -3.12
C VAL A 10 -6.01 0.99 -2.36
N GLY A 11 -6.18 -0.02 -1.50
CA GLY A 11 -7.33 -0.15 -0.62
C GLY A 11 -7.10 0.54 0.74
N PRO A 12 -8.14 0.65 1.58
CA PRO A 12 -8.01 1.26 2.88
C PRO A 12 -7.11 0.42 3.81
N LEU A 13 -6.50 1.11 4.78
CA LEU A 13 -5.88 0.52 5.96
C LEU A 13 -6.80 0.77 7.15
N GLU A 14 -7.33 -0.29 7.74
CA GLU A 14 -8.31 -0.18 8.83
C GLU A 14 -7.90 -1.03 10.04
N MET A 15 -8.47 -0.69 11.20
CA MET A 15 -8.39 -1.51 12.41
C MET A 15 -9.73 -2.25 12.61
N VAL A 16 -9.73 -3.56 12.39
CA VAL A 16 -10.93 -4.41 12.56
C VAL A 16 -10.69 -5.40 13.69
N GLN A 17 -11.52 -5.35 14.73
CA GLN A 17 -11.44 -6.24 15.90
C GLN A 17 -10.02 -6.32 16.51
N GLY A 18 -9.35 -5.17 16.63
CA GLY A 18 -7.98 -5.08 17.18
C GLY A 18 -6.89 -5.60 16.24
N ARG A 19 -7.18 -5.80 14.95
CA ARG A 19 -6.21 -6.21 13.93
C ARG A 19 -6.19 -5.19 12.80
N PHE A 20 -4.99 -4.75 12.43
CA PHE A 20 -4.81 -3.99 11.19
C PHE A 20 -5.13 -4.86 9.97
N VAL A 21 -5.91 -4.32 9.04
CA VAL A 21 -6.27 -4.91 7.76
C VAL A 21 -5.89 -3.94 6.65
N ALA A 22 -4.97 -4.36 5.78
CA ALA A 22 -4.66 -3.65 4.53
C ALA A 22 -5.30 -4.44 3.38
N TYR A 23 -6.34 -3.86 2.77
CA TYR A 23 -7.18 -4.56 1.79
C TYR A 23 -6.50 -4.71 0.42
N SER A 24 -5.70 -3.74 0.01
CA SER A 24 -4.81 -3.85 -1.14
C SER A 24 -3.73 -2.77 -1.09
N LEU A 25 -2.53 -3.12 -1.58
CA LEU A 25 -1.47 -2.15 -1.83
C LEU A 25 -1.44 -1.67 -3.28
N GLY A 26 -2.40 -2.08 -4.11
CA GLY A 26 -2.42 -1.72 -5.52
C GLY A 26 -1.17 -2.19 -6.28
N ASN A 27 -0.83 -1.44 -7.31
CA ASN A 27 0.32 -1.73 -8.18
C ASN A 27 1.59 -1.08 -7.64
N PHE A 28 2.63 -1.88 -7.35
CA PHE A 28 3.92 -1.32 -6.90
C PHE A 28 4.81 -0.90 -8.07
N ILE A 29 4.94 -1.76 -9.09
CA ILE A 29 5.55 -1.50 -10.40
C ILE A 29 4.67 -2.21 -11.42
N PHE A 30 4.05 -1.47 -12.34
CA PHE A 30 3.10 -2.04 -13.30
C PHE A 30 2.91 -1.11 -14.50
N ASP A 31 2.68 -1.67 -15.68
CA ASP A 31 2.62 -0.97 -16.98
C ASP A 31 1.18 -0.64 -17.43
N GLN A 32 0.20 -0.73 -16.53
CA GLN A 32 -1.20 -0.44 -16.80
C GLN A 32 -1.53 1.05 -16.61
N ALA A 33 -1.15 1.86 -17.60
CA ALA A 33 -1.38 3.32 -17.63
C ALA A 33 -2.82 3.73 -18.04
N PHE A 34 -3.80 2.81 -17.98
CA PHE A 34 -5.17 3.10 -18.39
C PHE A 34 -5.93 4.00 -17.42
N SER A 35 -5.45 4.16 -16.17
CA SER A 35 -6.02 5.07 -15.18
C SER A 35 -4.99 5.54 -14.16
N GLU A 36 -5.15 6.75 -13.61
CA GLU A 36 -4.28 7.25 -12.54
C GLU A 36 -4.33 6.36 -11.29
N ALA A 37 -5.51 5.84 -10.94
CA ALA A 37 -5.71 5.01 -9.77
C ALA A 37 -4.92 3.69 -9.81
N THR A 38 -4.63 3.17 -11.00
CA THR A 38 -3.81 1.96 -11.21
C THR A 38 -2.32 2.26 -11.39
N MET A 39 -1.96 3.55 -11.41
CA MET A 39 -0.57 4.05 -11.38
C MET A 39 -0.12 4.49 -9.98
N GLU A 40 -1.02 4.39 -8.99
CA GLU A 40 -0.70 4.55 -7.57
C GLU A 40 -0.54 3.19 -6.89
N GLY A 41 0.46 3.10 -6.02
CA GLY A 41 0.75 1.96 -5.17
C GLY A 41 0.82 2.33 -3.70
N GLY A 42 0.76 1.32 -2.84
CA GLY A 42 0.86 1.42 -1.40
C GLY A 42 2.21 0.90 -0.90
N TRP A 43 2.91 1.71 -0.12
CA TRP A 43 4.08 1.29 0.65
C TRP A 43 3.68 1.21 2.12
N LEU A 44 3.63 -0.01 2.67
CA LEU A 44 3.16 -0.25 4.03
C LEU A 44 4.33 -0.43 4.98
N GLU A 45 4.53 0.54 5.86
CA GLU A 45 5.53 0.48 6.93
C GLU A 45 4.87 -0.07 8.19
N ILE A 46 5.50 -1.08 8.80
CA ILE A 46 5.02 -1.72 10.02
C ILE A 46 6.17 -1.73 11.02
N THR A 47 5.98 -1.05 12.15
CA THR A 47 6.94 -1.08 13.25
C THR A 47 6.50 -2.13 14.27
N LEU A 48 7.44 -3.01 14.62
CA LEU A 48 7.24 -4.04 15.64
C LEU A 48 7.97 -3.67 16.92
N GLN A 49 7.29 -3.80 18.06
CA GLN A 49 7.89 -3.74 19.39
C GLN A 49 7.69 -5.09 20.08
N GLY A 50 8.73 -5.93 20.05
CA GLY A 50 8.64 -7.32 20.48
C GLY A 50 7.68 -8.12 19.58
N LYS A 51 6.60 -8.66 20.15
CA LYS A 51 5.58 -9.41 19.41
C LYS A 51 4.36 -8.57 19.01
N ALA A 52 4.36 -7.28 19.34
CA ALA A 52 3.25 -6.37 19.05
C ALA A 52 3.59 -5.44 17.88
N ILE A 53 2.56 -5.04 17.14
CA ILE A 53 2.65 -3.95 16.16
C ILE A 53 2.47 -2.64 16.92
N SER A 54 3.48 -1.78 16.89
CA SER A 54 3.43 -0.47 17.56
C SER A 54 2.99 0.65 16.62
N GLU A 55 3.18 0.49 15.32
CA GLU A 55 2.83 1.48 14.30
C GLU A 55 2.58 0.82 12.95
N VAL A 56 1.63 1.36 12.19
CA VAL A 56 1.40 1.02 10.79
C VAL A 56 1.16 2.30 10.00
N VAL A 57 1.93 2.52 8.94
CA VAL A 57 1.80 3.68 8.05
C VAL A 57 1.67 3.20 6.62
N LEU A 58 0.58 3.59 5.95
CA LEU A 58 0.42 3.39 4.52
C LEU A 58 0.82 4.67 3.78
N LYS A 59 1.92 4.61 3.06
CA LYS A 59 2.40 5.69 2.18
C LYS A 59 1.96 5.43 0.74
N LYS A 60 1.73 6.50 -0.01
CA LYS A 60 1.48 6.41 -1.44
C LYS A 60 2.78 6.39 -2.23
N VAL A 61 2.79 5.55 -3.25
CA VAL A 61 3.84 5.45 -4.25
C VAL A 61 3.22 5.79 -5.59
N LYS A 62 3.90 6.60 -6.40
CA LYS A 62 3.49 6.89 -7.77
C LYS A 62 4.60 6.52 -8.73
N LEU A 63 4.24 5.91 -9.85
CA LEU A 63 5.19 5.64 -10.93
C LEU A 63 5.51 6.94 -11.66
N ASN A 64 6.81 7.18 -11.91
CA ASN A 64 7.25 8.24 -12.80
C ASN A 64 7.11 7.81 -14.28
N GLU A 65 7.46 8.71 -15.20
CA GLU A 65 7.42 8.48 -16.65
C GLU A 65 8.34 7.34 -17.15
N PHE A 66 9.24 6.84 -16.29
CA PHE A 66 10.13 5.70 -16.54
C PHE A 66 9.67 4.42 -15.83
N TYR A 67 8.43 4.37 -15.33
CA TYR A 67 7.87 3.24 -14.57
C TYR A 67 8.65 2.92 -13.28
N GLN A 68 9.31 3.91 -12.69
CA GLN A 68 9.99 3.75 -11.41
C GLN A 68 9.10 4.24 -10.26
N PRO A 69 9.00 3.48 -9.16
CA PRO A 69 8.21 3.89 -8.00
C PRO A 69 8.92 4.99 -7.22
N ALA A 70 8.21 6.08 -6.92
CA ALA A 70 8.66 7.14 -6.02
C ALA A 70 7.64 7.36 -4.89
N LEU A 71 8.15 7.53 -3.67
CA LEU A 71 7.31 7.96 -2.54
C LEU A 71 6.81 9.38 -2.80
N GLN A 72 5.53 9.61 -2.53
CA GLN A 72 4.98 10.95 -2.55
C GLN A 72 5.16 11.58 -1.16
N ASN A 73 5.71 12.80 -1.13
CA ASN A 73 5.90 13.60 0.08
C ASN A 73 4.57 14.18 0.59
#